data_AF-A0A9R1R7K8-F1
#
_entry.id   AF-A0A9R1R7K8-F1
#
_cell.length_a   1.000
_cell.length_b   1.000
_cell.length_c   1.000
_cell.angle_alpha   90.00
_cell.angle_beta   90.00
_cell.angle_gamma   90.00
#
_symmetry.space_group_name_H-M   'P 1'
#
loop_
_entity.id
_entity.type
_entity.pdbx_description
1 polymer ?
#
loop_
_entity_poly.entity_id
_entity_poly.type
_entity_poly.pdbx_seq_one_letter_code
_entity_poly.pdbx_strand_id
1 'polypeptide(L)'
;MRCAPPPAAGAAPWAAQGERSPSVGTASCASELAPHAHHADRRGFAAMWLFWRTRNRFSIEELRYLTDQLQKIHVVYEANKEFVVEALRSIAELMIYGDQHDPLFFEFFMEKQIMGEFARILRISKLSRVSLQLLQTMSIMIQNLRNEHSIYYIFSNEHINFLITYSFDFQIDEMLSYYISFLRAISGKLNKNTISLLVKTKNVHI
;
A
#
# COMPACT_ATOMS: atom_id res chain seq x y z
N MET A 1 21.36 -63.75 -42.42
CA MET A 1 22.49 -64.18 -41.56
C MET A 1 21.94 -64.72 -40.25
N ARG A 2 22.69 -65.62 -39.60
CA ARG A 2 22.51 -66.36 -38.34
C ARG A 2 21.35 -66.00 -37.38
N CYS A 3 20.72 -67.06 -36.87
CA CYS A 3 19.69 -67.09 -35.83
C CYS A 3 20.24 -66.88 -34.40
N ALA A 4 19.38 -66.47 -33.46
CA ALA A 4 19.39 -66.91 -32.05
C ALA A 4 18.04 -66.64 -31.34
N PRO A 5 17.34 -67.67 -30.81
CA PRO A 5 16.23 -67.58 -29.84
C PRO A 5 16.75 -68.04 -28.43
N PRO A 6 15.98 -68.50 -27.39
CA PRO A 6 14.52 -68.67 -27.23
C PRO A 6 13.93 -68.05 -25.89
N PRO A 7 13.26 -68.75 -24.94
CA PRO A 7 11.84 -68.55 -24.57
C PRO A 7 11.64 -68.09 -23.08
N ALA A 8 10.47 -68.09 -22.39
CA ALA A 8 9.20 -68.81 -22.58
C ALA A 8 7.94 -68.20 -21.89
N ALA A 9 6.89 -69.03 -21.83
CA ALA A 9 5.59 -68.95 -21.14
C ALA A 9 5.56 -68.54 -19.64
N GLY A 10 4.41 -68.13 -19.06
CA GLY A 10 3.08 -67.94 -19.67
C GLY A 10 1.92 -67.91 -18.65
N ALA A 11 0.69 -68.05 -19.17
CA ALA A 11 -0.57 -68.39 -18.49
C ALA A 11 -1.13 -67.48 -17.35
N ALA A 12 -2.15 -66.70 -17.69
CA ALA A 12 -3.36 -66.58 -16.85
C ALA A 12 -4.33 -67.74 -17.23
N PRO A 13 -5.33 -68.18 -16.41
CA PRO A 13 -6.52 -67.34 -16.15
C PRO A 13 -7.33 -67.57 -14.83
N TRP A 14 -8.16 -66.56 -14.49
CA TRP A 14 -9.47 -66.50 -13.77
C TRP A 14 -9.92 -67.48 -12.63
N ALA A 15 -10.48 -66.87 -11.55
CA ALA A 15 -11.65 -67.23 -10.70
C ALA A 15 -11.43 -66.62 -9.28
N ALA A 16 -12.20 -65.66 -8.74
CA ALA A 16 -13.59 -65.74 -8.20
C ALA A 16 -13.69 -66.72 -6.99
N GLN A 17 -14.17 -66.40 -5.77
CA GLN A 17 -15.10 -65.38 -5.23
C GLN A 17 -14.91 -65.13 -3.70
N GLY A 18 -15.54 -64.07 -3.13
CA GLY A 18 -15.88 -63.91 -1.69
C GLY A 18 -14.75 -63.51 -0.72
N GLU A 19 -14.95 -62.85 0.43
CA GLU A 19 -16.15 -62.25 1.06
C GLU A 19 -15.71 -61.22 2.16
N ARG A 20 -16.60 -60.27 2.53
CA ARG A 20 -16.67 -59.51 3.81
C ARG A 20 -15.55 -58.57 4.30
N SER A 21 -15.92 -57.30 4.49
CA SER A 21 -15.50 -56.43 5.61
C SER A 21 -16.35 -56.76 6.88
N PRO A 22 -16.07 -56.30 8.13
CA PRO A 22 -15.95 -54.87 8.47
C PRO A 22 -15.04 -54.42 9.67
N SER A 23 -14.68 -53.14 9.65
CA SER A 23 -14.61 -52.15 10.78
C SER A 23 -13.86 -52.41 12.11
N VAL A 24 -13.44 -51.29 12.72
CA VAL A 24 -12.88 -51.12 14.08
C VAL A 24 -11.42 -51.62 14.19
N GLY A 25 -10.47 -50.87 14.74
CA GLY A 25 -10.48 -49.49 15.22
C GLY A 25 -9.25 -49.25 16.11
N THR A 26 -8.42 -48.27 15.78
CA THR A 26 -7.20 -47.95 16.55
C THR A 26 -7.23 -46.51 17.02
N ALA A 27 -7.30 -46.35 18.34
CA ALA A 27 -7.20 -45.05 19.01
C ALA A 27 -5.75 -44.79 19.45
N SER A 28 -5.38 -43.50 19.54
CA SER A 28 -4.45 -42.95 20.55
C SER A 28 -2.97 -43.41 20.48
N CYS A 29 -1.94 -42.56 20.65
CA CYS A 29 -1.87 -41.12 20.84
C CYS A 29 -0.46 -40.65 20.42
N ALA A 30 -0.35 -39.46 19.83
CA ALA A 30 0.90 -38.71 19.79
C ALA A 30 0.57 -37.22 19.96
N SER A 31 1.09 -36.61 21.01
CA SER A 31 0.83 -35.21 21.35
C SER A 31 1.62 -34.27 20.45
N GLU A 32 0.94 -33.27 19.88
CA GLU A 32 1.59 -32.05 19.43
C GLU A 32 0.78 -30.83 19.90
N LEU A 33 1.42 -29.98 20.71
CA LEU A 33 0.83 -28.71 21.18
C LEU A 33 0.83 -27.71 20.01
N ALA A 34 -0.33 -27.50 19.40
CA ALA A 34 -0.53 -26.37 18.50
C ALA A 34 -0.84 -25.08 19.32
N PRO A 35 -0.09 -23.99 19.17
CA PRO A 35 -0.45 -22.71 19.77
C PRO A 35 -1.68 -22.11 19.08
N HIS A 36 -2.55 -21.45 19.84
CA HIS A 36 -3.79 -20.87 19.34
C HIS A 36 -3.56 -19.86 18.22
N ALA A 37 -3.94 -20.23 16.99
CA ALA A 37 -3.99 -19.31 15.88
C ALA A 37 -5.17 -18.33 16.06
N HIS A 38 -4.87 -17.08 16.40
CA HIS A 38 -5.83 -15.98 16.25
C HIS A 38 -6.13 -15.77 14.77
N HIS A 39 -7.20 -16.41 14.28
CA HIS A 39 -7.77 -16.16 12.96
C HIS A 39 -8.40 -14.75 12.94
N ALA A 40 -7.57 -13.72 12.76
CA ALA A 40 -8.02 -12.40 12.37
C ALA A 40 -8.74 -12.51 11.00
N ASP A 41 -9.95 -11.94 10.92
CA ASP A 41 -10.88 -12.26 9.84
C ASP A 41 -10.42 -11.70 8.48
N ARG A 42 -9.91 -12.59 7.62
CA ARG A 42 -9.52 -12.29 6.24
C ARG A 42 -10.71 -11.93 5.34
N ARG A 43 -11.96 -12.23 5.75
CA ARG A 43 -13.17 -11.97 4.96
C ARG A 43 -13.61 -10.51 5.04
N GLY A 44 -13.57 -9.91 6.24
CA GLY A 44 -13.84 -8.49 6.44
C GLY A 44 -12.99 -7.58 5.55
N PHE A 45 -11.69 -7.88 5.37
CA PHE A 45 -10.79 -7.08 4.52
C PHE A 45 -11.01 -7.27 3.02
N ALA A 46 -11.39 -8.47 2.56
CA ALA A 46 -11.78 -8.68 1.16
C ALA A 46 -13.12 -7.99 0.85
N ALA A 47 -14.08 -8.05 1.78
CA ALA A 47 -15.35 -7.33 1.67
C ALA A 47 -15.14 -5.80 1.69
N MET A 48 -14.25 -5.30 2.57
CA MET A 48 -13.78 -3.92 2.60
C MET A 48 -13.21 -3.53 1.22
N TRP A 49 -12.18 -4.22 0.72
CA TRP A 49 -11.54 -3.93 -0.59
C TRP A 49 -12.52 -3.97 -1.78
N LEU A 50 -13.46 -4.92 -1.79
CA LEU A 50 -14.53 -4.98 -2.79
C LEU A 50 -15.54 -3.83 -2.65
N PHE A 51 -15.83 -3.38 -1.43
CA PHE A 51 -16.72 -2.24 -1.15
C PHE A 51 -16.10 -0.89 -1.60
N TRP A 52 -14.79 -0.68 -1.45
CA TRP A 52 -14.13 0.51 -2.03
C TRP A 52 -14.08 0.48 -3.56
N ARG A 53 -14.15 -0.71 -4.18
CA ARG A 53 -14.16 -0.87 -5.65
C ARG A 53 -15.52 -0.56 -6.30
N THR A 54 -16.62 -0.54 -5.54
CA THR A 54 -17.99 -0.35 -6.06
C THR A 54 -18.60 1.02 -5.81
N ARG A 55 -18.01 1.88 -4.94
CA ARG A 55 -18.36 3.30 -4.89
C ARG A 55 -17.88 4.03 -6.15
N ASN A 56 -18.46 5.21 -6.41
CA ASN A 56 -17.94 6.14 -7.41
C ASN A 56 -16.59 6.68 -6.93
N ARG A 57 -15.52 5.94 -7.26
CA ARG A 57 -14.16 6.06 -6.69
C ARG A 57 -13.52 7.42 -6.92
N PHE A 58 -14.02 8.20 -7.87
CA PHE A 58 -13.58 9.56 -8.19
C PHE A 58 -14.70 10.56 -7.89
N SER A 59 -14.90 10.86 -6.60
CA SER A 59 -15.92 11.81 -6.10
C SER A 59 -15.39 12.64 -4.93
N ILE A 60 -15.91 13.86 -4.79
CA ILE A 60 -15.52 14.77 -3.69
C ILE A 60 -16.05 14.23 -2.35
N GLU A 61 -17.16 13.50 -2.36
CA GLU A 61 -17.72 12.78 -1.21
C GLU A 61 -16.77 11.70 -0.70
N GLU A 62 -16.06 11.00 -1.60
CA GLU A 62 -15.04 10.02 -1.23
C GLU A 62 -13.80 10.71 -0.62
N LEU A 63 -13.32 11.78 -1.26
CA LEU A 63 -12.20 12.58 -0.76
C LEU A 63 -12.48 13.13 0.64
N ARG A 64 -13.67 13.68 0.85
CA ARG A 64 -14.15 14.20 2.13
C ARG A 64 -14.22 13.09 3.18
N TYR A 65 -14.87 11.98 2.84
CA TYR A 65 -14.97 10.83 3.75
C TYR A 65 -13.59 10.32 4.19
N LEU A 66 -12.66 10.10 3.25
CA LEU A 66 -11.30 9.65 3.56
C LEU A 66 -10.54 10.64 4.45
N THR A 67 -10.67 11.94 4.16
CA THR A 67 -10.06 13.02 4.96
C THR A 67 -10.61 13.02 6.40
N ASP A 68 -11.94 12.98 6.55
CA ASP A 68 -12.62 12.95 7.85
C ASP A 68 -12.25 11.71 8.67
N GLN A 69 -12.00 10.55 8.02
CA GLN A 69 -11.54 9.35 8.73
C GLN A 69 -10.07 9.45 9.14
N LEU A 70 -9.17 9.97 8.29
CA LEU A 70 -7.77 10.18 8.67
C LEU A 70 -7.65 11.16 9.85
N GLN A 71 -8.43 12.24 9.86
CA GLN A 71 -8.44 13.24 10.93
C GLN A 71 -8.81 12.67 12.31
N LYS A 72 -9.66 11.64 12.36
CA LYS A 72 -10.04 10.94 13.61
C LYS A 72 -8.95 10.03 14.16
N ILE A 73 -7.90 9.73 13.39
CA ILE A 73 -6.82 8.84 13.80
C ILE A 73 -5.76 9.64 14.55
N HIS A 74 -5.75 9.52 15.87
CA HIS A 74 -4.76 10.17 16.75
C HIS A 74 -3.49 9.33 16.97
N VAL A 75 -3.56 8.01 16.76
CA VAL A 75 -2.43 7.07 16.86
C VAL A 75 -2.55 6.00 15.77
N VAL A 76 -1.44 5.67 15.10
CA VAL A 76 -1.40 4.59 14.11
C VAL A 76 -0.73 3.35 14.72
N TYR A 77 -1.38 2.20 14.61
CA TYR A 77 -0.98 0.92 15.19
C TYR A 77 -1.42 -0.24 14.30
N GLU A 78 -1.00 -1.46 14.65
CA GLU A 78 -1.06 -2.63 13.75
C GLU A 78 -2.47 -2.93 13.20
N ALA A 79 -3.54 -2.68 13.97
CA ALA A 79 -4.91 -2.95 13.55
C ALA A 79 -5.53 -1.89 12.61
N ASN A 80 -5.02 -0.64 12.60
CA ASN A 80 -5.54 0.42 11.72
C ASN A 80 -4.58 0.80 10.57
N LYS A 81 -3.35 0.27 10.55
CA LYS A 81 -2.33 0.64 9.55
C LYS A 81 -2.77 0.42 8.10
N GLU A 82 -3.45 -0.68 7.78
CA GLU A 82 -3.83 -0.98 6.39
C GLU A 82 -4.94 -0.03 5.90
N PHE A 83 -5.84 0.41 6.80
CA PHE A 83 -6.79 1.47 6.50
C PHE A 83 -6.06 2.80 6.21
N VAL A 84 -5.10 3.19 7.04
CA VAL A 84 -4.30 4.41 6.84
C VAL A 84 -3.55 4.35 5.50
N VAL A 85 -2.90 3.22 5.21
CA VAL A 85 -2.18 2.94 3.96
C VAL A 85 -3.09 3.09 2.73
N GLU A 86 -4.30 2.53 2.79
CA GLU A 86 -5.27 2.62 1.69
C GLU A 86 -5.86 4.03 1.53
N ALA A 87 -6.14 4.72 2.64
CA ALA A 87 -6.65 6.08 2.63
C ALA A 87 -5.64 7.07 2.05
N LEU A 88 -4.36 6.98 2.45
CA LEU A 88 -3.28 7.78 1.86
C LEU A 88 -3.21 7.59 0.34
N ARG A 89 -3.22 6.33 -0.14
CA ARG A 89 -3.16 6.01 -1.56
C ARG A 89 -4.38 6.53 -2.31
N SER A 90 -5.57 6.27 -1.79
CA SER A 90 -6.84 6.66 -2.42
C SER A 90 -6.99 8.18 -2.53
N ILE A 91 -6.58 8.94 -1.49
CA ILE A 91 -6.54 10.41 -1.56
C ILE A 91 -5.59 10.89 -2.66
N ALA A 92 -4.41 10.30 -2.81
CA ALA A 92 -3.49 10.70 -3.87
C ALA A 92 -3.99 10.34 -5.28
N GLU A 93 -4.63 9.18 -5.45
CA GLU A 93 -5.30 8.83 -6.72
C GLU A 93 -6.42 9.83 -7.06
N LEU A 94 -7.22 10.24 -6.07
CA LEU A 94 -8.22 11.30 -6.19
C LEU A 94 -7.60 12.65 -6.57
N MET A 95 -6.42 13.00 -6.04
CA MET A 95 -5.71 14.23 -6.39
C MET A 95 -5.14 14.22 -7.81
N ILE A 96 -4.55 13.10 -8.23
CA ILE A 96 -4.05 12.92 -9.59
C ILE A 96 -5.21 13.00 -10.61
N TYR A 97 -6.37 12.45 -10.26
CA TYR A 97 -7.57 12.57 -11.08
C TYR A 97 -8.09 14.02 -11.12
N GLY A 98 -8.33 14.63 -9.96
CA GLY A 98 -8.88 15.99 -9.83
C GLY A 98 -8.04 17.04 -10.56
N ASP A 99 -6.72 17.03 -10.37
CA ASP A 99 -5.76 17.92 -11.04
C ASP A 99 -5.91 17.96 -12.58
N GLN A 100 -6.37 16.85 -13.17
CA GLN A 100 -6.50 16.68 -14.62
C GLN A 100 -7.94 16.82 -15.15
N HIS A 101 -8.97 16.79 -14.29
CA HIS A 101 -10.37 16.68 -14.72
C HIS A 101 -11.33 17.65 -14.02
N ASP A 102 -11.10 17.99 -12.74
CA ASP A 102 -12.00 18.81 -11.93
C ASP A 102 -11.24 19.57 -10.82
N PRO A 103 -11.06 20.90 -10.96
CA PRO A 103 -10.38 21.73 -9.96
C PRO A 103 -10.96 21.66 -8.54
N LEU A 104 -12.25 21.34 -8.38
CA LEU A 104 -12.93 21.32 -7.08
C LEU A 104 -12.29 20.32 -6.09
N PHE A 105 -11.71 19.23 -6.60
CA PHE A 105 -10.93 18.29 -5.79
C PHE A 105 -9.70 18.96 -5.17
N PHE A 106 -8.99 19.78 -5.96
CA PHE A 106 -7.79 20.47 -5.49
C PHE A 106 -8.14 21.64 -4.56
N GLU A 107 -9.22 22.37 -4.85
CA GLU A 107 -9.77 23.39 -3.94
C GLU A 107 -10.10 22.80 -2.57
N PHE A 108 -10.81 21.67 -2.52
CA PHE A 108 -11.09 20.94 -1.27
C PHE A 108 -9.81 20.48 -0.55
N PHE A 109 -8.82 19.99 -1.30
CA PHE A 109 -7.53 19.54 -0.75
C PHE A 109 -6.73 20.67 -0.10
N MET A 110 -6.77 21.87 -0.68
CA MET A 110 -6.24 23.08 -0.07
C MET A 110 -7.06 23.50 1.16
N GLU A 111 -8.39 23.56 1.05
CA GLU A 111 -9.30 23.96 2.14
C GLU A 111 -9.12 23.09 3.39
N LYS A 112 -8.99 21.76 3.21
CA LYS A 112 -8.82 20.80 4.32
C LYS A 112 -7.37 20.52 4.71
N GLN A 113 -6.40 21.25 4.15
CA GLN A 113 -4.97 21.12 4.46
C GLN A 113 -4.48 19.65 4.42
N ILE A 114 -4.88 18.90 3.39
CA ILE A 114 -4.66 17.43 3.34
C ILE A 114 -3.16 17.06 3.30
N MET A 115 -2.29 17.91 2.74
CA MET A 115 -0.83 17.77 2.88
C MET A 115 -0.37 17.78 4.35
N GLY A 116 -1.01 18.59 5.19
CA GLY A 116 -0.74 18.68 6.62
C GLY A 116 -1.22 17.43 7.35
N GLU A 117 -2.34 16.85 6.91
CA GLU A 117 -2.81 15.55 7.41
C GLU A 117 -1.86 14.42 7.05
N PHE A 118 -1.29 14.39 5.85
CA PHE A 118 -0.23 13.43 5.50
C PHE A 118 1.00 13.61 6.42
N ALA A 119 1.48 14.84 6.61
CA ALA A 119 2.58 15.13 7.53
C ALA A 119 2.26 14.73 8.99
N ARG A 120 1.01 14.94 9.44
CA ARG A 120 0.54 14.54 10.77
C ARG A 120 0.53 13.03 10.93
N ILE A 121 -0.03 12.29 9.97
CA ILE A 121 -0.05 10.81 9.94
C ILE A 121 1.37 10.24 10.01
N LEU A 122 2.33 10.85 9.30
CA LEU A 122 3.74 10.45 9.39
C LEU A 122 4.29 10.60 10.81
N ARG A 123 4.02 11.74 11.47
CA ARG A 123 4.51 12.05 12.82
C ARG A 123 3.89 11.16 13.91
N ILE A 124 2.64 10.73 13.77
CA ILE A 124 1.95 9.89 14.76
C ILE A 124 2.12 8.37 14.51
N SER A 125 2.74 7.98 13.39
CA SER A 125 3.04 6.60 13.06
C SER A 125 4.48 6.22 13.39
N LYS A 126 4.66 5.11 14.12
CA LYS A 126 5.96 4.45 14.28
C LYS A 126 6.16 3.28 13.31
N LEU A 127 5.19 3.01 12.45
CA LEU A 127 5.19 1.86 11.56
C LEU A 127 5.82 2.21 10.22
N SER A 128 6.96 1.60 9.90
CA SER A 128 7.70 1.79 8.64
C SER A 128 6.82 1.61 7.40
N ARG A 129 5.88 0.66 7.43
CA ARG A 129 4.86 0.43 6.39
C ARG A 129 4.07 1.69 6.00
N VAL A 130 3.75 2.56 6.96
CA VAL A 130 3.01 3.81 6.72
C VAL A 130 3.93 4.86 6.09
N SER A 131 5.16 4.97 6.59
CA SER A 131 6.18 5.87 6.03
C SER A 131 6.58 5.49 4.59
N LEU A 132 6.73 4.20 4.31
CA LEU A 132 6.94 3.64 2.97
C LEU A 132 5.79 4.01 2.03
N GLN A 133 4.55 3.73 2.45
CA GLN A 133 3.37 4.08 1.65
C GLN A 133 3.32 5.59 1.40
N LEU A 134 3.57 6.42 2.41
CA LEU A 134 3.49 7.87 2.26
C LEU A 134 4.55 8.39 1.28
N LEU A 135 5.81 7.96 1.38
CA LEU A 135 6.85 8.33 0.41
C LEU A 135 6.50 7.92 -1.02
N GLN A 136 6.05 6.68 -1.22
CA GLN A 136 5.64 6.17 -2.53
C GLN A 136 4.44 6.98 -3.08
N THR A 137 3.43 7.20 -2.25
CA THR A 137 2.20 7.95 -2.57
C THR A 137 2.52 9.38 -2.97
N MET A 138 3.34 10.07 -2.18
CA MET A 138 3.80 11.42 -2.46
C MET A 138 4.62 11.50 -3.75
N SER A 139 5.51 10.52 -3.99
CA SER A 139 6.30 10.43 -5.21
C SER A 139 5.41 10.32 -6.45
N ILE A 140 4.40 9.44 -6.41
CA ILE A 140 3.48 9.21 -7.54
C ILE A 140 2.60 10.45 -7.77
N MET A 141 2.06 11.04 -6.71
CA MET A 141 1.26 12.27 -6.79
C MET A 141 2.07 13.40 -7.43
N ILE A 142 3.22 13.74 -6.87
CA ILE A 142 4.08 14.83 -7.37
C ILE A 142 4.45 14.61 -8.84
N GLN A 143 4.81 13.39 -9.26
CA GLN A 143 5.13 13.12 -10.68
C GLN A 143 3.95 13.41 -11.61
N ASN A 144 2.73 13.03 -11.20
CA ASN A 144 1.55 13.06 -12.06
C ASN A 144 0.76 14.38 -12.05
N LEU A 145 0.99 15.30 -11.10
CA LEU A 145 0.42 16.65 -11.16
C LEU A 145 0.88 17.38 -12.43
N ARG A 146 -0.06 17.99 -13.15
CA ARG A 146 0.15 18.73 -14.40
C ARG A 146 -0.27 20.19 -14.28
N ASN A 147 -1.27 20.51 -13.47
CA ASN A 147 -1.72 21.89 -13.29
C ASN A 147 -0.63 22.70 -12.55
N GLU A 148 -0.24 23.84 -13.12
CA GLU A 148 0.77 24.70 -12.50
C GLU A 148 0.35 25.17 -11.11
N HIS A 149 -0.92 25.56 -10.91
CA HIS A 149 -1.41 26.01 -9.59
C HIS A 149 -1.27 24.92 -8.53
N SER A 150 -1.55 23.67 -8.89
CA SER A 150 -1.38 22.52 -7.97
C SER A 150 0.08 22.31 -7.60
N ILE A 151 0.98 22.39 -8.59
CA ILE A 151 2.43 22.33 -8.39
C ILE A 151 2.88 23.47 -7.48
N TYR A 152 2.51 24.72 -7.78
CA TYR A 152 2.82 25.89 -6.95
C TYR A 152 2.36 25.73 -5.50
N TYR A 153 1.13 25.26 -5.26
CA TYR A 153 0.63 25.01 -3.90
C TYR A 153 1.46 23.93 -3.17
N ILE A 154 1.68 22.77 -3.80
CA ILE A 154 2.43 21.67 -3.18
C ILE A 154 3.86 22.10 -2.82
N PHE A 155 4.53 22.85 -3.69
CA PHE A 155 5.92 23.28 -3.48
C PHE A 155 6.10 24.55 -2.63
N SER A 156 5.07 25.40 -2.50
CA SER A 156 5.07 26.54 -1.56
C SER A 156 4.68 26.15 -0.14
N ASN A 157 4.04 24.99 0.04
CA ASN A 157 3.67 24.48 1.34
C ASN A 157 4.88 23.84 2.07
N GLU A 158 5.06 24.17 3.35
CA GLU A 158 6.15 23.66 4.17
C GLU A 158 6.12 22.14 4.42
N HIS A 159 5.01 21.46 4.15
CA HIS A 159 4.90 20.02 4.31
C HIS A 159 5.84 19.23 3.39
N ILE A 160 6.20 19.74 2.19
CA ILE A 160 7.25 19.10 1.37
C ILE A 160 8.63 19.26 2.03
N ASN A 161 8.95 20.42 2.58
CA ASN A 161 10.19 20.65 3.30
C ASN A 161 10.29 19.79 4.57
N PHE A 162 9.17 19.60 5.28
CA PHE A 162 9.05 18.62 6.36
C PHE A 162 9.36 17.19 5.88
N LEU A 163 8.79 16.73 4.76
CA LEU A 163 9.05 15.40 4.22
C LEU A 163 10.51 15.23 3.76
N ILE A 164 11.14 16.24 3.15
CA ILE A 164 12.56 16.19 2.76
C ILE A 164 13.47 16.09 4.00
N THR A 165 13.11 16.75 5.10
CA THR A 165 13.93 16.79 6.33
C THR A 165 13.55 15.73 7.37
N TYR A 166 12.58 14.87 7.07
CA TYR A 166 12.10 13.85 7.99
C TYR A 166 13.13 12.74 8.20
N SER A 167 13.31 12.32 9.45
CA SER A 167 14.23 11.25 9.85
C SER A 167 13.65 9.86 9.51
N PHE A 168 13.67 9.49 8.23
CA PHE A 168 13.33 8.14 7.78
C PHE A 168 14.40 7.13 8.21
N ASP A 169 13.97 5.89 8.47
CA ASP A 169 14.86 4.78 8.76
C ASP A 169 15.44 4.20 7.47
N PHE A 170 16.63 4.65 7.10
CA PHE A 170 17.37 4.17 5.93
C PHE A 170 18.15 2.86 6.17
N GLN A 171 18.00 2.19 7.32
CA GLN A 171 18.41 0.79 7.45
C GLN A 171 17.47 -0.16 6.68
N ILE A 172 16.30 0.34 6.27
CA ILE A 172 15.36 -0.35 5.39
C ILE A 172 15.65 0.07 3.94
N ASP A 173 16.23 -0.82 3.13
CA ASP A 173 16.60 -0.53 1.74
C ASP A 173 15.43 0.02 0.89
N GLU A 174 14.22 -0.50 1.10
CA GLU A 174 12.99 -0.03 0.44
C GLU A 174 12.70 1.45 0.77
N MET A 175 12.97 1.88 2.01
CA MET A 175 12.77 3.26 2.46
C MET A 175 13.73 4.20 1.75
N LEU A 176 15.00 3.82 1.65
CA LEU A 176 16.02 4.60 0.95
C LEU A 176 15.68 4.70 -0.55
N SER A 177 15.26 3.60 -1.17
CA SER A 177 14.84 3.57 -2.59
C SER A 177 13.64 4.48 -2.87
N TYR A 178 12.60 4.45 -2.04
CA TYR A 178 11.45 5.34 -2.17
C TYR A 178 11.79 6.80 -1.84
N TYR A 179 12.71 7.06 -0.90
CA TYR A 179 13.17 8.41 -0.61
C TYR A 179 13.97 9.02 -1.77
N ILE A 180 14.85 8.25 -2.42
CA ILE A 180 15.56 8.67 -3.65
C ILE A 180 14.55 8.94 -4.77
N SER A 181 13.53 8.08 -4.92
CA SER A 181 12.45 8.27 -5.89
C SER A 181 11.62 9.53 -5.61
N PHE A 182 11.37 9.85 -4.34
CA PHE A 182 10.68 11.06 -3.89
C PHE A 182 11.48 12.33 -4.20
N LEU A 183 12.78 12.35 -3.89
CA LEU A 183 13.66 13.47 -4.26
C LEU A 183 13.75 13.67 -5.78
N ARG A 184 13.76 12.57 -6.56
CA ARG A 184 13.71 12.63 -8.03
C ARG A 184 12.38 13.18 -8.54
N ALA A 185 11.25 12.78 -7.95
CA ALA A 185 9.92 13.29 -8.26
C ALA A 185 9.83 14.81 -8.02
N ILE A 186 10.34 15.28 -6.87
CA ILE A 186 10.48 16.70 -6.53
C ILE A 186 11.32 17.42 -7.59
N SER A 187 12.54 16.95 -7.83
CA SER A 187 13.49 17.57 -8.76
C SER A 187 12.92 17.70 -10.18
N GLY A 188 12.15 16.70 -10.64
CA GLY A 188 11.46 16.72 -11.95
C GLY A 188 10.35 17.77 -12.09
N LYS A 189 9.91 18.43 -11.01
CA LYS A 189 8.99 19.58 -11.03
C LYS A 189 9.66 20.92 -10.70
N LEU A 190 10.96 20.91 -10.42
CA LEU A 190 11.71 22.14 -10.19
C LEU A 190 12.13 22.80 -11.50
N ASN A 191 11.80 24.08 -11.61
CA ASN A 191 12.19 24.96 -12.70
C ASN A 191 12.54 26.35 -12.11
N LYS A 192 12.90 27.31 -12.97
CA LYS A 192 13.30 28.67 -12.55
C LYS A 192 12.26 29.39 -11.67
N ASN A 193 10.99 29.04 -11.80
CA ASN A 193 9.87 29.68 -11.10
C ASN A 193 9.46 28.93 -9.81
N THR A 194 9.76 27.63 -9.71
CA THR A 194 9.39 26.79 -8.54
C THR A 194 10.53 26.53 -7.55
N ILE A 195 11.80 26.72 -7.96
CA ILE A 195 12.97 26.46 -7.09
C ILE A 195 13.02 27.34 -5.82
N SER A 196 12.55 28.59 -5.91
CA SER A 196 12.47 29.54 -4.81
C SER A 196 11.40 29.19 -3.76
N LEU A 197 10.50 28.25 -4.05
CA LEU A 197 9.41 27.85 -3.16
C LEU A 197 9.88 26.80 -2.14
N LEU A 198 10.69 25.83 -2.58
CA LEU A 198 11.32 24.87 -1.69
C LEU A 198 12.45 25.50 -0.89
N VAL A 199 13.35 26.20 -1.58
CA VAL A 199 14.49 26.83 -0.92
C VAL A 199 14.00 28.11 -0.24
N LYS A 200 13.55 27.98 1.01
CA LYS A 200 13.61 29.10 1.97
C LYS A 200 15.09 29.48 2.08
N THR A 201 15.52 30.42 1.25
CA THR A 201 16.82 31.09 1.40
C THR A 201 16.78 31.75 2.77
N LYS A 202 17.42 31.10 3.74
CA LYS A 202 17.89 31.82 4.91
C LYS A 202 18.86 32.86 4.36
N ASN A 203 18.39 34.10 4.23
CA ASN A 203 19.25 35.26 4.15
C ASN A 203 20.01 35.28 5.48
N VAL A 204 21.13 34.55 5.52
CA VAL A 204 22.13 34.71 6.55
C VAL A 204 22.72 36.08 6.28
N HIS A 205 22.16 37.08 6.95
CA HIS A 205 22.81 38.36 7.12
C HIS A 205 24.07 38.07 7.94
N ILE A 206 25.18 37.88 7.22
CA ILE A 206 26.56 37.90 7.72
C ILE A 206 27.00 39.36 7.75
#